data_AF-A0A453PS48-F1
#
_entry.id   AF-A0A453PS48-F1
#
_cell.length_a   1.000
_cell.length_b   1.000
_cell.length_c   1.000
_cell.angle_alpha   90.00
_cell.angle_beta   90.00
_cell.angle_gamma   90.00
#
_symmetry.space_group_name_H-M   'P 1'
#
loop_
_entity.id
_entity.type
_entity.pdbx_description
1 polymer ?
#
loop_
_entity_poly.entity_id
_entity_poly.type
_entity_poly.pdbx_seq_one_letter_code
_entity_poly.pdbx_strand_id
1 'polypeptide(L)'
;DIQPDSICNKLGSKYATVPVAELKDHPDFYEDLLRENIHMTVRLVVSYNGLSISAVRDAFEKSLGFRLQKMNPNTDYHCLKTFGSYFREDIRIPVGTKIDFRQTCDGQLITEVDGKQIGAVQSKDLCRAFFDMYIGDPPVSVETKQDIAQNVGGLIRRC
;
A
#
# COMPACT_ATOMS: atom_id res chain seq x y z
N ASP A 1 8.21 -3.67 3.78
CA ASP A 1 8.90 -3.13 4.98
C ASP A 1 8.07 -2.08 5.68
N ILE A 2 8.07 -2.08 7.02
CA ILE A 2 7.34 -1.14 7.88
C ILE A 2 8.32 -0.60 8.92
N GLN A 3 8.34 0.72 9.14
CA GLN A 3 9.25 1.32 10.13
C GLN A 3 8.70 1.15 11.56
N PRO A 4 9.41 0.47 12.48
CA PRO A 4 8.91 0.17 13.84
C PRO A 4 8.52 1.41 14.65
N ASP A 5 9.30 2.48 14.58
CA ASP A 5 9.05 3.68 15.41
C ASP A 5 7.75 4.39 15.00
N SER A 6 7.45 4.41 13.70
CA SER A 6 6.21 5.01 13.19
C SER A 6 4.98 4.23 13.66
N ILE A 7 5.06 2.90 13.76
CA ILE A 7 3.92 2.08 14.12
C ILE A 7 3.69 2.07 15.65
N CYS A 8 4.77 2.07 16.43
CA CYS A 8 4.69 2.18 17.89
C CYS A 8 4.03 3.48 18.34
N ASN A 9 4.47 4.61 17.78
CA ASN A 9 3.94 5.92 18.15
C ASN A 9 2.45 6.08 17.81
N LYS A 10 1.97 5.40 16.78
CA LYS A 10 0.60 5.55 16.27
C LYS A 10 -0.38 4.53 16.85
N LEU A 11 0.04 3.27 16.94
CA LEU A 11 -0.84 2.15 17.22
C LEU A 11 -0.45 1.37 18.49
N GLY A 12 0.72 1.64 19.07
CA GLY A 12 1.23 0.93 20.25
C GLY A 12 0.28 0.98 21.44
N SER A 13 -0.23 2.17 21.78
CA SER A 13 -1.13 2.36 22.92
C SER A 13 -2.44 1.56 22.82
N LYS A 14 -2.91 1.28 21.59
CA LYS A 14 -4.17 0.55 21.35
C LYS A 14 -3.98 -0.96 21.22
N TYR A 15 -2.84 -1.40 20.67
CA TYR A 15 -2.66 -2.78 20.24
C TYR A 15 -1.46 -3.52 20.86
N ALA A 16 -0.56 -2.87 21.61
CA ALA A 16 0.63 -3.52 22.19
C ALA A 16 0.29 -4.65 23.17
N THR A 17 -0.83 -4.55 23.88
CA THR A 17 -1.30 -5.58 24.81
C THR A 17 -2.20 -6.64 24.16
N VAL A 18 -2.57 -6.46 22.88
CA VAL A 18 -3.45 -7.39 22.17
C VAL A 18 -2.61 -8.55 21.62
N PRO A 19 -3.01 -9.81 21.84
CA PRO A 19 -2.33 -10.96 21.25
C PRO A 19 -2.30 -10.89 19.72
N VAL A 20 -1.14 -11.15 19.11
CA VAL A 20 -0.97 -11.08 17.64
C VAL A 20 -1.94 -12.01 16.89
N ALA A 21 -2.29 -13.15 17.49
CA ALA A 21 -3.27 -14.07 16.92
C ALA A 21 -4.67 -13.42 16.79
N GLU A 22 -5.05 -12.54 17.70
CA GLU A 22 -6.34 -11.86 17.70
C GLU A 22 -6.35 -10.69 16.70
N LEU A 23 -5.21 -10.06 16.42
CA LEU A 23 -5.11 -8.95 15.46
C LEU A 23 -5.46 -9.37 14.03
N LYS A 24 -5.26 -10.64 13.67
CA LYS A 24 -5.56 -11.17 12.32
C LYS A 24 -7.03 -11.03 11.96
N ASP A 25 -7.90 -11.18 12.95
CA ASP A 25 -9.36 -11.16 12.79
C ASP A 25 -9.99 -9.89 13.38
N HIS A 26 -9.19 -8.84 13.60
CA HIS A 26 -9.64 -7.59 14.20
C HIS A 26 -9.85 -6.50 13.12
N PRO A 27 -11.09 -6.21 12.66
CA PRO A 27 -11.33 -5.28 11.57
C PRO A 27 -10.80 -3.86 11.85
N ASP A 28 -11.02 -3.36 13.07
CA ASP A 28 -10.56 -2.02 13.47
C ASP A 28 -9.04 -1.85 13.37
N PHE A 29 -8.28 -2.94 13.55
CA PHE A 29 -6.82 -2.89 13.43
C PHE A 29 -6.39 -2.57 12.00
N TYR A 30 -7.04 -3.18 11.00
CA TYR A 30 -6.78 -2.87 9.59
C TYR A 30 -7.25 -1.47 9.21
N GLU A 31 -8.41 -1.04 9.70
CA GLU A 31 -8.90 0.33 9.46
C GLU A 31 -7.97 1.39 10.07
N ASP A 32 -7.48 1.17 11.29
CA ASP A 32 -6.53 2.07 11.92
C ASP A 32 -5.17 2.08 11.20
N LEU A 33 -4.68 0.93 10.73
CA LEU A 33 -3.49 0.85 9.89
C LEU A 33 -3.64 1.65 8.58
N LEU A 34 -4.81 1.59 7.96
CA LEU A 34 -5.12 2.35 6.75
C LEU A 34 -5.31 3.85 7.01
N ARG A 35 -5.78 4.21 8.19
CA ARG A 35 -6.02 5.60 8.60
C ARG A 35 -4.74 6.32 9.00
N GLU A 36 -3.83 5.61 9.64
CA GLU A 36 -2.56 6.17 10.07
C GLU A 36 -1.58 6.25 8.90
N ASN A 37 -0.92 7.41 8.74
CA ASN A 37 0.14 7.58 7.74
C ASN A 37 1.40 6.91 8.27
N ILE A 38 1.44 5.59 8.22
CA ILE A 38 2.58 4.79 8.63
C ILE A 38 3.49 4.59 7.42
N HIS A 39 4.79 4.66 7.63
CA HIS A 39 5.74 4.33 6.58
C HIS A 39 5.66 2.83 6.23
N MET A 40 5.12 2.52 5.06
CA MET A 40 4.92 1.17 4.56
C MET A 40 5.43 1.04 3.13
N THR A 41 5.99 -0.12 2.79
CA THR A 41 6.43 -0.43 1.42
C THR A 41 5.91 -1.79 0.98
N VAL A 42 5.20 -1.80 -0.15
CA VAL A 42 4.82 -3.00 -0.90
C VAL A 42 5.77 -3.15 -2.08
N ARG A 43 6.36 -4.34 -2.23
CA ARG A 43 7.24 -4.70 -3.35
C ARG A 43 6.53 -5.71 -4.24
N LEU A 44 6.40 -5.39 -5.52
CA LEU A 44 5.95 -6.33 -6.54
C LEU A 44 7.16 -6.81 -7.33
N VAL A 45 7.22 -8.12 -7.57
CA VAL A 45 8.27 -8.75 -8.36
C VAL A 45 7.63 -9.34 -9.61
N VAL A 46 8.02 -8.85 -10.78
CA VAL A 46 7.48 -9.32 -12.06
C VAL A 46 7.95 -10.76 -12.31
N SER A 47 7.00 -11.69 -12.44
CA SER A 47 7.28 -13.13 -12.53
C SER A 47 7.09 -13.74 -13.91
N TYR A 48 6.50 -13.03 -14.87
CA TYR A 48 6.26 -13.54 -16.23
C TYR A 48 6.67 -12.54 -17.31
N ASN A 49 7.02 -13.08 -18.48
CA ASN A 49 7.44 -12.29 -19.64
C ASN A 49 6.24 -11.61 -20.31
N GLY A 50 6.48 -10.44 -20.91
CA GLY A 50 5.50 -9.76 -21.77
C GLY A 50 4.51 -8.85 -21.03
N LEU A 51 4.66 -8.67 -19.71
CA LEU A 51 3.96 -7.60 -18.99
C LEU A 51 4.45 -6.25 -19.53
N SER A 52 3.54 -5.38 -19.97
CA SER A 52 3.86 -4.01 -20.36
C SER A 52 3.59 -3.04 -19.20
N ILE A 53 4.35 -1.95 -19.14
CA ILE A 53 4.13 -0.93 -18.11
C ILE A 53 2.73 -0.29 -18.23
N SER A 54 2.19 -0.23 -19.44
CA SER A 54 0.79 0.18 -19.67
C SER A 54 -0.21 -0.78 -19.04
N ALA A 55 0.00 -2.10 -19.12
CA ALA A 55 -0.88 -3.07 -18.47
C ALA A 55 -0.79 -2.98 -16.94
N VAL A 56 0.41 -2.71 -16.39
CA VAL A 56 0.59 -2.42 -14.96
C VAL A 56 -0.21 -1.17 -14.56
N ARG A 57 -0.06 -0.07 -15.30
CA ARG A 57 -0.82 1.17 -15.09
C ARG A 57 -2.32 0.90 -15.11
N ASP A 58 -2.83 0.27 -16.17
CA ASP A 58 -4.27 0.06 -16.36
C ASP A 58 -4.88 -0.80 -15.26
N ALA A 59 -4.15 -1.83 -14.80
CA ALA A 59 -4.57 -2.65 -13.66
C ALA A 59 -4.69 -1.82 -12.38
N PHE A 60 -3.70 -0.98 -12.08
CA PHE A 60 -3.75 -0.10 -10.92
C PHE A 60 -4.82 0.97 -11.03
N GLU A 61 -4.95 1.66 -12.17
CA GLU A 61 -5.96 2.69 -12.36
C GLU A 61 -7.37 2.14 -12.13
N LYS A 62 -7.66 0.94 -12.65
CA LYS A 62 -8.94 0.28 -12.43
C LYS A 62 -9.15 -0.09 -10.96
N SER A 63 -8.17 -0.73 -10.32
CA SER A 63 -8.30 -1.18 -8.93
C SER A 63 -8.37 -0.02 -7.93
N LEU A 64 -7.53 1.00 -8.11
CA LEU A 64 -7.49 2.18 -7.25
C LEU A 64 -8.69 3.10 -7.48
N GLY A 65 -9.18 3.21 -8.71
CA GLY A 65 -10.35 4.03 -9.03
C GLY A 65 -11.58 3.61 -8.22
N PHE A 66 -11.89 2.31 -8.17
CA PHE A 66 -13.01 1.80 -7.38
C PHE A 66 -12.86 2.09 -5.87
N ARG A 67 -11.67 1.87 -5.32
CA ARG A 67 -11.39 2.10 -3.88
C ARG A 67 -11.42 3.59 -3.52
N LEU A 68 -10.83 4.43 -4.35
CA LEU A 68 -10.89 5.89 -4.18
C LEU A 68 -12.34 6.39 -4.16
N GLN A 69 -13.19 5.91 -5.07
CA GLN A 69 -14.60 6.29 -5.10
C GLN A 69 -15.34 5.86 -3.83
N LYS A 70 -15.07 4.64 -3.35
CA LYS A 70 -15.67 4.12 -2.11
C LYS A 70 -15.27 4.95 -0.88
N MET A 71 -14.01 5.39 -0.82
CA MET A 71 -13.47 6.16 0.32
C MET A 71 -13.83 7.65 0.28
N ASN A 72 -13.82 8.23 -0.92
CA ASN A 72 -14.11 9.63 -1.16
C ASN A 72 -15.06 9.73 -2.36
N PRO A 73 -16.38 9.72 -2.12
CA PRO A 73 -17.38 9.82 -3.19
C PRO A 73 -17.29 11.11 -4.03
N ASN A 74 -16.59 12.13 -3.53
CA ASN A 74 -16.39 13.42 -4.20
C ASN A 74 -15.03 13.52 -4.90
N THR A 75 -14.28 12.42 -5.02
CA THR A 75 -12.95 12.41 -5.64
C THR A 75 -13.00 12.90 -7.10
N ASP A 76 -12.06 13.76 -7.47
CA ASP A 76 -11.84 14.24 -8.84
C ASP A 76 -10.89 13.35 -9.65
N TYR A 77 -10.39 12.28 -9.01
CA TYR A 77 -9.40 11.34 -9.53
C TYR A 77 -8.09 11.99 -10.00
N HIS A 78 -7.79 13.23 -9.59
CA HIS A 78 -6.56 13.91 -10.01
C HIS A 78 -5.32 13.14 -9.54
N CYS A 79 -5.30 12.73 -8.27
CA CYS A 79 -4.20 11.92 -7.71
C CYS A 79 -3.97 10.61 -8.49
N LEU A 80 -5.04 9.96 -8.94
CA LEU A 80 -4.96 8.73 -9.72
C LEU A 80 -4.40 8.98 -11.12
N LYS A 81 -4.85 10.05 -11.79
CA LYS A 81 -4.31 10.47 -13.10
C LYS A 81 -2.83 10.84 -13.01
N THR A 82 -2.42 11.55 -11.96
CA THR A 82 -1.02 11.87 -11.70
C THR A 82 -0.21 10.60 -11.46
N PHE A 83 -0.73 9.66 -10.67
CA PHE A 83 -0.10 8.37 -10.44
C PHE A 83 0.14 7.61 -11.75
N GLY A 84 -0.90 7.49 -12.58
CA GLY A 84 -0.85 6.79 -13.85
C GLY A 84 0.13 7.40 -14.86
N SER A 85 0.33 8.72 -14.84
CA SER A 85 1.23 9.41 -15.78
C SER A 85 2.71 9.10 -15.57
N TYR A 86 3.11 8.59 -14.39
CA TYR A 86 4.48 8.17 -14.12
C TYR A 86 4.85 6.86 -14.82
N PHE A 87 3.88 6.05 -15.23
CA PHE A 87 4.06 4.78 -15.93
C PHE A 87 4.26 5.00 -17.43
N ARG A 88 5.32 5.71 -17.79
CA ARG A 88 5.67 6.03 -19.18
C ARG A 88 6.01 4.78 -19.98
N GLU A 89 5.65 4.78 -21.26
CA GLU A 89 5.82 3.64 -22.18
C GLU A 89 7.27 3.17 -22.37
N ASP A 90 8.25 4.04 -22.10
CA ASP A 90 9.67 3.71 -22.21
C ASP A 90 10.24 2.94 -21.01
N ILE A 91 9.46 2.77 -19.94
CA ILE A 91 9.84 1.98 -18.77
C ILE A 91 9.73 0.48 -19.12
N ARG A 92 10.86 -0.21 -19.09
CA ARG A 92 10.93 -1.66 -19.30
C ARG A 92 10.69 -2.40 -17.99
N ILE A 93 9.93 -3.49 -18.06
CA ILE A 93 9.62 -4.35 -16.92
C ILE A 93 9.88 -5.83 -17.25
N PRO A 94 11.15 -6.23 -17.48
CA PRO A 94 11.50 -7.63 -17.63
C PRO A 94 11.16 -8.47 -16.39
N VAL A 95 11.16 -9.79 -16.53
CA VAL A 95 11.06 -10.71 -15.38
C VAL A 95 12.15 -10.39 -14.36
N GLY A 96 11.77 -10.36 -13.09
CA GLY A 96 12.63 -10.01 -11.97
C GLY A 96 12.60 -8.52 -11.60
N THR A 97 11.98 -7.67 -12.41
CA THR A 97 11.83 -6.24 -12.08
C THR A 97 11.11 -6.07 -10.75
N LYS A 98 11.65 -5.20 -9.89
CA LYS A 98 11.05 -4.85 -8.59
C LYS A 98 10.37 -3.50 -8.71
N ILE A 99 9.08 -3.47 -8.40
CA ILE A 99 8.29 -2.23 -8.33
C ILE A 99 7.92 -2.01 -6.87
N ASP A 100 8.48 -0.98 -6.27
CA ASP A 100 8.23 -0.62 -4.87
C ASP A 100 7.25 0.56 -4.80
N PHE A 101 6.19 0.37 -4.01
CA PHE A 101 5.23 1.40 -3.65
C PHE A 101 5.40 1.73 -2.18
N ARG A 102 5.82 2.95 -1.89
CA ARG A 102 6.15 3.40 -0.54
C ARG A 102 5.21 4.52 -0.12
N GLN A 103 4.48 4.30 0.96
CA GLN A 103 3.79 5.36 1.69
C GLN A 103 4.75 5.99 2.68
N THR A 104 4.79 7.32 2.70
CA THR A 104 5.53 8.12 3.68
C THR A 104 4.61 8.59 4.81
N CYS A 105 5.20 9.01 5.94
CA CYS A 105 4.44 9.48 7.10
C CYS A 105 3.68 10.80 6.86
N ASP A 106 4.08 11.58 5.86
CA ASP A 106 3.42 12.81 5.42
C ASP A 106 2.31 12.58 4.38
N GLY A 107 2.07 11.32 3.97
CA GLY A 107 0.96 10.95 3.08
C GLY A 107 1.28 11.06 1.59
N GLN A 108 2.52 10.75 1.22
CA GLN A 108 2.97 10.63 -0.16
C GLN A 108 3.06 9.16 -0.57
N LEU A 109 2.60 8.84 -1.79
CA LEU A 109 2.83 7.54 -2.41
C LEU A 109 3.96 7.66 -3.43
N ILE A 110 5.11 7.07 -3.13
CA ILE A 110 6.30 7.03 -3.97
C ILE A 110 6.32 5.71 -4.74
N THR A 111 6.58 5.78 -6.05
CA THR A 111 6.76 4.61 -6.91
C THR A 111 8.21 4.52 -7.38
N GLU A 112 8.84 3.39 -7.13
CA GLU A 112 10.21 3.08 -7.58
C GLU A 112 10.20 1.82 -8.46
N VAL A 113 11.01 1.82 -9.52
CA VAL A 113 11.24 0.66 -10.38
C VAL A 113 12.74 0.36 -10.35
N ASP A 114 13.10 -0.85 -9.94
CA ASP A 114 14.48 -1.30 -9.68
C ASP A 114 15.29 -0.28 -8.84
N GLY A 115 14.64 0.25 -7.80
CA GLY A 115 15.23 1.24 -6.88
C GLY A 115 15.33 2.66 -7.42
N LYS A 116 14.89 2.93 -8.66
CA LYS A 116 14.79 4.27 -9.22
C LYS A 116 13.39 4.83 -9.04
N GLN A 117 13.25 5.94 -8.33
CA GLN A 117 11.99 6.66 -8.23
C GLN A 117 11.54 7.16 -9.61
N ILE A 118 10.32 6.77 -10.00
CA ILE A 118 9.67 7.22 -11.24
C ILE A 118 8.56 8.24 -10.97
N GLY A 119 8.05 8.31 -9.75
CA GLY A 119 6.92 9.17 -9.41
C GLY A 119 6.68 9.29 -7.91
N ALA A 120 6.01 10.37 -7.52
CA ALA A 120 5.55 10.60 -6.16
C ALA A 120 4.25 11.41 -6.19
N VAL A 121 3.20 10.92 -5.54
CA VAL A 121 1.90 11.61 -5.45
C VAL A 121 1.60 11.97 -4.00
N GLN A 122 1.43 13.26 -3.72
CA GLN A 122 0.98 13.74 -2.42
C GLN A 122 -0.54 13.55 -2.29
N SER A 123 -0.98 12.44 -1.71
CA SER A 123 -2.40 12.15 -1.50
C SER A 123 -2.60 11.03 -0.48
N LYS A 124 -3.21 11.38 0.66
CA LYS A 124 -3.61 10.41 1.69
C LYS A 124 -4.69 9.46 1.20
N ASP A 125 -5.63 9.95 0.40
CA ASP A 125 -6.69 9.13 -0.21
C ASP A 125 -6.09 8.07 -1.14
N LEU A 126 -5.10 8.45 -1.96
CA LEU A 126 -4.41 7.49 -2.84
C LEU A 126 -3.60 6.47 -2.05
N CYS A 127 -2.88 6.92 -1.02
CA CYS A 127 -2.17 6.03 -0.11
C CYS A 127 -3.13 5.01 0.52
N ARG A 128 -4.23 5.48 1.11
CA ARG A 128 -5.24 4.62 1.73
C ARG A 128 -5.84 3.64 0.72
N ALA A 129 -6.25 4.12 -0.46
CA ALA A 129 -6.81 3.28 -1.52
C ALA A 129 -5.82 2.20 -2.00
N PHE A 130 -4.52 2.52 -2.07
CA PHE A 130 -3.48 1.58 -2.47
C PHE A 130 -3.30 0.48 -1.43
N PHE A 131 -3.09 0.82 -0.17
CA PHE A 131 -2.86 -0.18 0.88
C PHE A 131 -4.14 -0.97 1.21
N ASP A 132 -5.32 -0.38 1.00
CA ASP A 132 -6.62 -1.07 1.11
C ASP A 132 -6.77 -2.22 0.11
N MET A 133 -6.01 -2.24 -1.00
CA MET A 133 -5.92 -3.42 -1.85
C MET A 133 -5.36 -4.64 -1.11
N TYR A 134 -4.45 -4.45 -0.15
CA TYR A 134 -3.74 -5.53 0.53
C TYR A 134 -4.35 -5.88 1.88
N ILE A 135 -4.77 -4.88 2.65
CA ILE A 135 -5.27 -5.07 4.02
C ILE A 135 -6.75 -4.72 4.19
N GLY A 136 -7.39 -4.18 3.16
CA GLY A 136 -8.81 -3.85 3.15
C GLY A 136 -9.71 -5.06 2.92
N ASP A 137 -10.94 -4.77 2.46
CA ASP A 137 -11.96 -5.79 2.17
C ASP A 137 -12.66 -5.52 0.81
N PRO A 138 -12.63 -6.48 -0.14
CA PRO A 138 -11.83 -7.70 -0.13
C PRO A 138 -10.33 -7.39 -0.39
N PRO A 139 -9.37 -8.11 0.23
CA PRO A 139 -7.95 -7.96 -0.09
C PRO A 139 -7.57 -8.74 -1.37
N VAL A 140 -6.41 -8.41 -1.97
CA VAL A 140 -5.83 -9.19 -3.08
C VAL A 140 -5.48 -10.63 -2.68
N SER A 141 -5.15 -10.84 -1.41
CA SER A 141 -4.90 -12.16 -0.82
C SER A 141 -5.18 -12.10 0.68
N VAL A 142 -6.03 -13.01 1.16
CA VAL A 142 -6.33 -13.16 2.60
C VAL A 142 -5.08 -13.57 3.36
N GLU A 143 -4.27 -14.46 2.78
CA GLU A 143 -2.99 -14.88 3.35
C GLU A 143 -2.06 -13.68 3.54
N THR A 144 -1.87 -12.86 2.50
CA THR A 144 -1.03 -11.66 2.58
C THR A 144 -1.55 -10.66 3.62
N LYS A 145 -2.87 -10.48 3.71
CA LYS A 145 -3.49 -9.64 4.74
C LYS A 145 -3.14 -10.12 6.16
N GLN A 146 -3.25 -11.43 6.40
CA GLN A 146 -2.94 -12.04 7.70
C GLN A 146 -1.45 -12.01 8.03
N ASP A 147 -0.58 -12.19 7.03
CA ASP A 147 0.88 -12.07 7.19
C ASP A 147 1.28 -10.65 7.56
N ILE A 148 0.67 -9.64 6.92
CA ILE A 148 0.88 -8.23 7.29
C ILE A 148 0.45 -8.00 8.74
N ALA A 149 -0.73 -8.48 9.14
CA ALA A 149 -1.19 -8.33 10.52
C ALA A 149 -0.26 -8.99 11.53
N GLN A 150 0.25 -10.19 11.21
CA GLN A 150 1.20 -10.89 12.06
C GLN A 150 2.52 -10.14 12.21
N ASN A 151 3.07 -9.65 11.09
CA ASN A 151 4.33 -8.90 11.07
C ASN A 151 4.20 -7.58 11.84
N VAL A 152 3.14 -6.82 11.56
CA VAL A 152 2.84 -5.56 12.26
C VAL A 152 2.60 -5.79 13.75
N GLY A 153 1.75 -6.77 14.11
CA GLY A 153 1.48 -7.09 15.51
C GLY A 153 2.74 -7.48 16.27
N GLY A 154 3.65 -8.22 15.61
CA GLY A 154 4.97 -8.54 16.16
C GLY A 154 5.87 -7.32 16.41
N LEU A 155 5.78 -6.28 15.57
CA LEU A 155 6.46 -5.00 15.79
C LEU A 155 5.80 -4.20 16.91
N ILE A 156 4.47 -4.12 16.93
CA ILE A 156 3.70 -3.37 17.92
C ILE A 156 3.90 -3.92 19.35
N ARG A 157 4.09 -5.23 19.50
CA ARG A 157 4.39 -5.84 20.80
C ARG A 157 5.79 -5.53 21.36
N ARG A 158 6.66 -4.94 20.55
CA ARG A 158 8.02 -4.52 20.95
C ARG A 158 8.08 -3.03 21.28
N CYS A 159 6.98 -2.32 21.09
CA CYS A 159 6.67 -1.12 21.82
C CYS A 159 6.31 -1.53 23.27
#